data_AF-A0A225US33-F1
#
_entry.id   AF-A0A225US33-F1
#
_cell.length_a   1.000
_cell.length_b   1.000
_cell.length_c   1.000
_cell.angle_alpha   90.00
_cell.angle_beta   90.00
_cell.angle_gamma   90.00
#
_symmetry.space_group_name_H-M   'P 1'
#
loop_
_entity.id
_entity.type
_entity.pdbx_description
1 polymer ?
#
loop_
_entity_poly.entity_id
_entity_poly.type
_entity_poly.pdbx_seq_one_letter_code
_entity_poly.pdbx_strand_id
1 'polypeptide(L)'
;MRIWVYSGLYPSADRWSTKFSYTQKCYTFSSCLNANTVGADWEGISNSEAIVFYEKEDCQGTKLISHTIPKGQVMFTFDKGAKSFMVWSDGMYSTRGISHECLERVAINTTNTITTE
;
A
#
# COMPACT_ATOMS: atom_id res chain seq x y z
N MET A 1 -2.80 -8.23 -9.31
CA MET A 1 -1.61 -8.22 -8.43
C MET A 1 -2.06 -8.35 -6.97
N ARG A 2 -1.18 -8.81 -6.08
CA ARG A 2 -1.47 -8.88 -4.64
C ARG A 2 -0.24 -8.45 -3.85
N ILE A 3 -0.49 -7.81 -2.71
CA ILE A 3 0.55 -7.37 -1.77
C ILE A 3 0.15 -7.70 -0.34
N TRP A 4 1.14 -8.05 0.46
CA TRP A 4 1.03 -8.19 1.91
C TRP A 4 2.06 -7.27 2.55
N VAL A 5 1.63 -6.51 3.55
CA VAL A 5 2.48 -5.63 4.34
C VAL A 5 2.47 -6.12 5.77
N TYR A 6 3.66 -6.21 6.34
CA TYR A 6 3.88 -6.70 7.70
C TYR A 6 4.22 -5.52 8.60
N SER A 7 3.65 -5.50 9.79
CA SER A 7 4.14 -4.69 10.91
C SER A 7 4.83 -5.59 11.94
N GLY A 8 5.64 -5.02 12.83
CA GLY A 8 6.29 -5.73 13.95
C GLY A 8 7.39 -6.75 13.58
N LEU A 9 8.17 -7.18 14.58
CA LEU A 9 9.32 -8.09 14.42
C LEU A 9 8.96 -9.58 14.54
N TYR A 10 7.70 -9.92 14.82
CA TYR A 10 7.27 -11.28 15.15
C TYR A 10 6.17 -11.80 14.22
N PRO A 11 6.06 -13.12 14.01
CA PRO A 11 5.09 -13.75 13.09
C PRO A 11 3.60 -13.47 13.39
N SER A 12 3.28 -12.96 14.59
CA SER A 12 1.92 -12.61 15.03
C SER A 12 1.56 -11.14 14.90
N ALA A 13 2.44 -10.32 14.32
CA ALA A 13 2.21 -8.89 14.21
C ALA A 13 1.24 -8.52 13.07
N ASP A 14 0.62 -7.34 13.16
CA ASP A 14 -0.49 -6.96 12.29
C ASP A 14 -0.06 -7.03 10.82
N ARG A 15 -0.80 -7.81 10.04
CA ARG A 15 -0.60 -8.01 8.61
C ARG A 15 -1.78 -7.41 7.86
N TRP A 16 -1.48 -6.48 6.96
CA TRP A 16 -2.45 -5.97 6.00
C TRP A 16 -2.17 -6.56 4.62
N SER A 17 -3.22 -6.75 3.82
CA SER A 17 -3.06 -7.21 2.44
C SER A 17 -4.20 -6.74 1.58
N THR A 18 -3.91 -6.48 0.30
CA THR A 18 -4.92 -6.10 -0.68
C THR A 18 -4.64 -6.74 -2.03
N LYS A 19 -5.70 -6.88 -2.82
CA LYS A 19 -5.61 -7.17 -4.25
C LYS A 19 -5.75 -5.86 -5.00
N PHE A 20 -4.92 -5.66 -6.00
CA PHE A 20 -4.94 -4.44 -6.80
C PHE A 20 -4.70 -4.76 -8.28
N SER A 21 -5.17 -3.87 -9.16
CA SER A 21 -5.24 -4.11 -10.60
C SER A 21 -4.58 -3.02 -11.44
N TYR A 22 -4.27 -1.86 -10.87
CA TYR A 22 -3.75 -0.73 -11.63
C TYR A 22 -2.26 -0.52 -11.35
N THR A 23 -1.49 -0.42 -12.42
CA THR A 23 -0.18 0.24 -12.43
C THR A 23 -0.39 1.75 -12.47
N GLN A 24 0.62 2.51 -12.06
CA GLN A 24 0.57 3.98 -11.98
C GLN A 24 -0.57 4.56 -11.13
N LYS A 25 -1.08 3.76 -10.18
CA LYS A 25 -2.00 4.20 -9.15
C LYS A 25 -1.28 4.12 -7.81
N CYS A 26 -1.39 5.19 -7.02
CA CYS A 26 -0.83 5.20 -5.68
C CYS A 26 -1.81 4.57 -4.69
N TYR A 27 -1.31 3.66 -3.87
CA TYR A 27 -2.06 2.97 -2.84
C TYR A 27 -1.52 3.37 -1.46
N THR A 28 -2.24 4.24 -0.77
CA THR A 28 -1.95 4.67 0.61
C THR A 28 -2.60 3.70 1.58
N PHE A 29 -1.79 3.07 2.44
CA PHE A 29 -2.23 2.00 3.37
C PHE A 29 -1.83 2.26 4.83
N SER A 30 -1.24 3.41 5.12
CA SER A 30 -0.84 3.83 6.47
C SER A 30 -1.93 3.67 7.53
N SER A 31 -3.19 3.96 7.18
CA SER A 31 -4.35 3.84 8.08
C SER A 31 -4.81 2.39 8.31
N CYS A 32 -4.28 1.43 7.55
CA CYS A 32 -4.61 0.01 7.68
C CYS A 32 -3.85 -0.69 8.81
N LEU A 33 -2.77 -0.08 9.30
CA LEU A 33 -1.85 -0.69 10.25
C LEU A 33 -1.61 0.30 11.40
N ASN A 34 -1.86 -0.14 12.64
CA ASN A 34 -1.66 0.69 13.83
C ASN A 34 -0.18 0.85 14.22
N ALA A 35 0.72 0.13 13.54
CA ALA A 35 2.13 0.03 13.87
C ALA A 35 3.05 0.35 12.67
N ASN A 36 4.33 0.59 12.96
CA ASN A 36 5.35 0.76 11.92
C ASN A 36 5.45 -0.51 11.07
N THR A 37 5.49 -0.32 9.75
CA THR A 37 5.63 -1.42 8.82
C THR A 37 7.09 -1.81 8.70
N VAL A 38 7.36 -3.10 8.57
CA VAL A 38 8.73 -3.64 8.55
C VAL A 38 9.10 -4.19 7.18
N GLY A 39 8.12 -4.53 6.36
CA GLY A 39 8.37 -5.08 5.03
C GLY A 39 7.09 -5.42 4.30
N ALA A 40 7.26 -5.94 3.09
CA ALA A 40 6.17 -6.38 2.25
C ALA A 40 6.59 -7.50 1.30
N ASP A 41 5.61 -8.35 0.97
CA ASP A 41 5.68 -9.34 -0.09
C ASP A 41 4.66 -9.02 -1.17
N TRP A 42 4.95 -9.43 -2.40
CA TRP A 42 4.04 -9.25 -3.53
C TRP A 42 4.10 -10.40 -4.52
N GLU A 43 3.06 -10.50 -5.33
CA GLU A 43 2.98 -11.43 -6.45
C GLU A 43 2.12 -10.89 -7.61
N GLY A 44 2.40 -11.42 -8.80
CA GLY A 44 1.61 -11.19 -10.01
C GLY A 44 1.85 -9.83 -10.66
N ILE A 45 3.02 -9.24 -10.45
CA ILE A 45 3.49 -8.01 -11.12
C ILE A 45 4.20 -8.39 -12.43
N SER A 46 4.05 -7.62 -13.50
CA SER A 46 4.66 -7.94 -14.79
C SER A 46 6.19 -7.83 -14.75
N ASN A 47 6.88 -8.61 -15.59
CA ASN A 47 8.35 -8.63 -15.66
C ASN A 47 8.99 -7.33 -16.19
N SER A 48 8.18 -6.42 -16.76
CA SER A 48 8.64 -5.12 -17.26
C SER A 48 8.39 -3.97 -16.28
N GLU A 49 7.88 -4.26 -15.08
CA GLU A 49 7.44 -3.26 -14.09
C GLU A 49 8.38 -3.22 -12.87
N ALA A 50 8.15 -2.25 -11.99
CA ALA A 50 8.78 -2.19 -10.68
C ALA A 50 7.71 -1.94 -9.62
N ILE A 51 7.86 -2.54 -8.44
CA ILE A 51 7.08 -2.13 -7.27
C ILE A 51 7.90 -1.11 -6.48
N VAL A 52 7.26 0.00 -6.13
CA VAL A 52 7.91 1.11 -5.44
C VAL A 52 7.16 1.41 -4.16
N PHE A 53 7.89 1.44 -3.06
CA PHE A 53 7.39 1.75 -1.73
C PHE A 53 7.87 3.13 -1.32
N TYR A 54 6.99 3.88 -0.65
CA TYR A 54 7.25 5.26 -0.26
C TYR A 54 7.12 5.41 1.25
N GLU A 55 8.05 6.17 1.82
CA GLU A 55 8.09 6.51 3.24
C GLU A 55 6.86 7.30 3.69
N LYS A 56 6.27 8.11 2.80
CA LYS A 56 5.09 8.92 3.09
C LYS A 56 3.87 8.42 2.33
N GLU A 57 2.72 8.93 2.74
CA GLU A 57 1.45 8.74 2.04
C GLU A 57 1.53 9.35 0.63
N ASP A 58 0.60 8.95 -0.24
CA ASP A 58 0.40 9.55 -1.56
C ASP A 58 1.62 9.52 -2.48
N CYS A 59 2.44 8.47 -2.31
CA CYS A 59 3.62 8.17 -3.09
C CYS A 59 4.65 9.32 -3.06
N GLN A 60 4.80 9.92 -1.88
CA GLN A 60 5.71 11.02 -1.61
C GLN A 60 6.92 10.59 -0.76
N GLY A 61 7.93 11.46 -0.73
CA GLY A 61 9.11 11.30 0.12
C GLY A 61 10.13 10.29 -0.41
N THR A 62 10.89 9.69 0.50
CA THR A 62 11.91 8.68 0.17
C THR A 62 11.24 7.44 -0.42
N LYS A 63 11.89 6.84 -1.43
CA LYS A 63 11.36 5.67 -2.13
C LYS A 63 12.35 4.51 -2.11
N LEU A 64 11.79 3.31 -2.09
CA LEU A 64 12.48 2.04 -2.27
C LEU A 64 11.90 1.39 -3.52
N ILE A 65 12.74 1.13 -4.50
CA ILE A 65 12.35 0.55 -5.79
C ILE A 65 12.80 -0.91 -5.80
N SER A 66 11.88 -1.83 -6.09
CA SER A 66 12.19 -3.23 -6.25
C SER A 66 11.83 -3.73 -7.65
N HIS A 67 12.81 -4.38 -8.28
CA HIS A 67 12.68 -5.08 -9.56
C HIS A 67 12.60 -6.61 -9.36
N THR A 68 12.41 -7.10 -8.14
CA THR A 68 12.23 -8.54 -7.86
C THR A 68 10.80 -8.93 -8.21
N ILE A 69 10.60 -9.39 -9.44
CA ILE A 69 9.30 -9.66 -10.08
C ILE A 69 9.32 -11.06 -10.74
N PRO A 70 8.17 -11.71 -10.96
CA PRO A 70 6.79 -11.24 -10.70
C PRO A 70 6.36 -11.33 -9.23
N LYS A 71 7.21 -11.93 -8.39
CA LYS A 71 7.04 -12.08 -6.94
C LYS A 71 8.31 -11.66 -6.22
N GLY A 72 8.18 -11.15 -5.01
CA GLY A 72 9.32 -10.74 -4.22
C GLY A 72 8.94 -10.38 -2.80
N GLN A 73 9.97 -10.06 -2.03
CA GLN A 73 9.87 -9.62 -0.65
C GLN A 73 10.88 -8.49 -0.41
N VAL A 74 10.57 -7.58 0.50
CA VAL A 74 11.51 -6.55 0.94
C VAL A 74 11.28 -6.18 2.39
N MET A 75 12.36 -5.90 3.11
CA MET A 75 12.32 -5.23 4.41
C MET A 75 12.52 -3.73 4.20
N PHE A 76 11.69 -2.92 4.83
CA PHE A 76 11.79 -1.47 4.73
C PHE A 76 12.94 -0.94 5.58
N THR A 77 13.70 -0.02 5.00
CA THR A 77 14.78 0.70 5.68
C THR A 77 14.32 2.07 6.21
N PHE A 78 13.01 2.35 6.14
CA PHE A 78 12.41 3.60 6.62
C PHE A 78 12.12 3.51 8.12
N ASP A 79 12.38 4.58 8.88
CA ASP A 79 12.20 4.62 10.34
C ASP A 79 10.83 4.14 10.82
N LYS A 80 9.78 4.48 10.05
CA LYS A 80 8.38 4.10 10.33
C LYS A 80 7.77 3.15 9.29
N GLY A 81 8.62 2.58 8.44
CA GLY A 81 8.21 1.76 7.31
C GLY A 81 7.55 2.54 6.19
N ALA A 82 7.13 1.83 5.15
CA ALA A 82 6.41 2.42 4.04
C ALA A 82 4.95 2.73 4.41
N LYS A 83 4.39 3.77 3.79
CA LYS A 83 3.02 4.25 4.00
C LYS A 83 2.18 4.19 2.72
N SER A 84 2.82 4.17 1.57
CA SER A 84 2.18 3.98 0.29
C SER A 84 3.05 3.17 -0.67
N PHE A 85 2.43 2.59 -1.70
CA PHE A 85 3.13 1.91 -2.78
C PHE A 85 2.52 2.22 -4.15
N MET A 86 3.30 2.01 -5.20
CA MET A 86 2.85 2.09 -6.60
C MET A 86 3.62 1.09 -7.44
N VAL A 87 2.96 0.52 -8.45
CA VAL A 87 3.65 -0.23 -9.50
C VAL A 87 3.95 0.70 -10.67
N TRP A 88 5.24 0.88 -10.96
CA TRP A 88 5.71 1.69 -12.08
C TRP A 88 5.71 0.83 -13.36
N SER A 89 4.95 1.27 -14.37
CA SER A 89 5.02 0.76 -15.74
C SER A 89 5.74 1.74 -16.65
N ASP A 90 5.27 2.99 -16.69
CA ASP A 90 5.70 4.00 -17.67
C ASP A 90 6.49 5.19 -17.08
N GLY A 91 6.70 5.24 -15.76
CA GLY A 91 7.32 6.38 -15.09
C GLY A 91 7.11 6.44 -13.58
N MET A 92 7.48 7.56 -12.96
CA MET A 92 7.50 7.72 -11.50
C MET A 92 6.27 8.40 -10.89
N TYR A 93 5.30 8.79 -11.71
CA TYR A 93 4.15 9.60 -11.30
C TYR A 93 2.84 8.80 -11.32
N SER A 94 2.00 9.04 -10.31
CA SER A 94 0.70 8.37 -10.16
C SER A 94 -0.36 8.94 -11.11
N THR A 95 -0.31 8.55 -12.38
CA THR A 95 -1.23 9.05 -13.43
C THR A 95 -2.65 8.51 -13.32
N ARG A 96 -2.88 7.46 -12.52
CA ARG A 96 -4.21 6.86 -12.27
C ARG A 96 -4.78 7.20 -10.90
N GLY A 97 -4.32 8.30 -10.31
CA GLY A 97 -4.84 8.84 -9.04
C GLY A 97 -4.35 8.09 -7.81
N ILE A 98 -4.96 8.39 -6.66
CA ILE A 98 -4.57 7.90 -5.34
C ILE A 98 -5.76 7.15 -4.74
N SER A 99 -5.51 6.04 -4.06
CA SER A 99 -6.51 5.31 -3.26
C SER A 99 -6.03 5.11 -1.84
N HIS A 100 -6.94 5.32 -0.89
CA HIS A 100 -6.69 5.16 0.53
C HIS A 100 -7.35 3.86 1.00
N GLU A 101 -6.56 2.79 1.10
CA GLU A 101 -7.05 1.41 1.16
C GLU A 101 -7.79 1.04 2.47
N CYS A 102 -7.92 1.95 3.44
CA CYS A 102 -8.67 1.72 4.68
C CYS A 102 -9.52 2.91 5.16
N LEU A 103 -9.58 4.01 4.41
CA LEU A 103 -10.42 5.15 4.78
C LEU A 103 -11.87 5.03 4.28
N GLU A 104 -12.13 4.19 3.26
CA GLU A 104 -13.44 4.13 2.57
C GLU A 104 -14.53 3.32 3.30
N ARG A 105 -14.31 2.83 4.53
CA ARG A 105 -15.36 2.12 5.31
C ARG A 105 -16.09 2.94 6.36
N VAL A 106 -15.64 4.15 6.67
CA VAL A 106 -16.29 4.99 7.71
C VAL A 106 -17.49 5.77 7.15
N ALA A 107 -17.51 6.08 5.85
CA ALA A 107 -18.51 6.99 5.28
C ALA A 107 -19.88 6.36 4.96
N ILE A 108 -20.04 5.03 4.97
CA ILE A 108 -21.30 4.38 4.56
C ILE A 108 -22.24 4.12 5.76
N ASN A 109 -21.79 4.28 7.00
CA ASN A 109 -22.62 4.07 8.19
C ASN A 109 -23.23 5.34 8.80
N THR A 110 -23.02 6.53 8.22
CA THR A 110 -23.47 7.81 8.81
C THR A 110 -24.76 8.38 8.22
N THR A 111 -25.53 7.62 7.43
CA THR A 111 -26.77 8.12 6.79
C THR A 111 -28.04 7.33 7.06
N ASN A 112 -28.05 6.43 8.05
CA ASN A 112 -29.30 5.79 8.54
C ASN A 112 -29.59 6.16 10.00
N THR A 113 -29.56 7.46 10.31
CA THR A 113 -30.13 7.99 11.55
C THR A 113 -30.58 9.44 11.33
N ILE A 114 -31.58 9.61 10.47
CA ILE A 114 -32.53 10.72 10.66
C ILE A 114 -33.86 10.07 10.97
N THR A 115 -34.18 10.21 12.24
CA THR A 115 -35.34 9.80 13.00
C THR A 115 -36.64 10.21 12.31
N THR A 116 -37.63 9.33 12.44
CA THR A 116 -39.07 9.60 12.43
C THR A 116 -39.43 10.92 13.12
N GLU A 117 -40.25 11.73 12.45
CA GLU A 117 -41.34 12.51 13.06
C GLU A 117 -42.65 12.14 12.36
#